data_AF-A0A6B3IBN3-F1
#
_entry.id   AF-A0A6B3IBN3-F1
#
_cell.length_a   1.000
_cell.length_b   1.000
_cell.length_c   1.000
_cell.angle_alpha   90.00
_cell.angle_beta   90.00
_cell.angle_gamma   90.00
#
_symmetry.space_group_name_H-M   'P 1'
#
loop_
_entity.id
_entity.type
_entity.pdbx_description
1 polymer ?
#
loop_
_entity_poly.entity_id
_entity_poly.type
_entity_poly.pdbx_seq_one_letter_code
_entity_poly.pdbx_strand_id
1 'polypeptide(L)'
;MPEFAYSDLLPLGEDTTPYRLVTAEGVSTFEADGRTFLKVEPEALRTLAAEAMHDISHYLRPAHLAQLRRIVDDPEASSNDKFVALDLLKNANIAAAGVLPMCQDTGTAIVMGKRGQNVLTEG
;
A
#
# COMPACT_ATOMS: atom_id res chain seq x y z
N MET A 1 -41.11 16.67 -12.31
CA MET A 1 -39.63 16.63 -12.28
C MET A 1 -39.19 15.19 -12.50
N PRO A 2 -38.13 14.93 -13.25
CA PRO A 2 -37.53 13.59 -13.26
C PRO A 2 -37.01 13.24 -11.87
N GLU A 3 -37.05 11.95 -11.54
CA GLU A 3 -36.53 11.42 -10.26
C GLU A 3 -34.99 11.51 -10.25
N PHE A 4 -34.43 11.90 -9.10
CA PHE A 4 -32.99 11.96 -8.93
C PHE A 4 -32.44 10.56 -8.69
N ALA A 5 -31.52 10.11 -9.54
CA ALA A 5 -30.77 8.87 -9.37
C ALA A 5 -29.31 9.21 -9.04
N TYR A 6 -28.87 8.82 -7.84
CA TYR A 6 -27.49 8.97 -7.41
C TYR A 6 -26.58 7.93 -8.10
N SER A 7 -25.40 8.36 -8.53
CA SER A 7 -24.30 7.49 -8.92
C SER A 7 -22.99 8.14 -8.50
N ASP A 8 -22.07 7.33 -7.97
CA ASP A 8 -20.70 7.77 -7.76
C ASP A 8 -20.05 8.11 -9.11
N LEU A 9 -19.22 9.17 -9.12
CA LEU A 9 -18.43 9.54 -10.30
C LEU A 9 -17.33 8.50 -10.58
N LEU A 10 -16.79 7.89 -9.52
CA LEU A 10 -15.71 6.92 -9.56
C LEU A 10 -16.09 5.73 -8.65
N PRO A 11 -16.92 4.78 -9.13
CA PRO A 11 -17.28 3.60 -8.36
C PRO A 11 -16.05 2.74 -8.09
N LEU A 12 -15.96 2.19 -6.87
CA LEU A 12 -14.87 1.29 -6.49
C LEU A 12 -15.13 -0.11 -7.06
N GLY A 13 -14.06 -0.74 -7.56
CA GLY A 13 -14.07 -2.15 -7.92
C GLY A 13 -13.82 -3.07 -6.71
N GLU A 14 -13.74 -4.37 -6.99
CA GLU A 14 -13.34 -5.36 -5.99
C GLU A 14 -11.92 -5.10 -5.49
N ASP A 15 -11.71 -5.23 -4.17
CA ASP A 15 -10.38 -5.17 -3.58
C ASP A 15 -9.77 -6.57 -3.51
N THR A 16 -8.84 -6.85 -4.43
CA THR A 16 -8.10 -8.11 -4.48
C THR A 16 -6.74 -8.04 -3.79
N THR A 17 -6.48 -6.99 -3.01
CA THR A 17 -5.18 -6.75 -2.37
C THR A 17 -5.00 -7.70 -1.18
N PRO A 18 -3.89 -8.45 -1.08
CA PRO A 18 -3.60 -9.24 0.12
C PRO A 18 -3.13 -8.32 1.26
N TYR A 19 -3.63 -8.57 2.47
CA TYR A 19 -3.28 -7.81 3.68
C TYR A 19 -2.58 -8.68 4.72
N ARG A 20 -1.60 -8.09 5.42
CA ARG A 20 -0.98 -8.62 6.64
C ARG A 20 -1.46 -7.79 7.83
N LEU A 21 -1.78 -8.45 8.94
CA LEU A 21 -2.04 -7.74 10.20
C LEU A 21 -0.73 -7.12 10.71
N VAL A 22 -0.71 -5.80 10.87
CA VAL A 22 0.43 -5.07 11.44
C VAL A 22 0.36 -5.07 12.97
N THR A 23 -0.79 -4.66 13.52
CA THR A 23 -1.07 -4.67 14.96
C THR A 23 -2.57 -4.67 15.20
N ALA A 24 -2.99 -5.18 16.37
CA ALA A 24 -4.35 -5.01 16.91
C ALA A 24 -4.38 -4.01 18.08
N GLU A 25 -3.23 -3.51 18.52
CA GLU A 25 -3.12 -2.56 19.62
C GLU A 25 -3.62 -1.16 19.20
N GLY A 26 -4.18 -0.42 20.14
CA GLY A 26 -4.72 0.92 19.87
C GLY A 26 -5.99 0.94 19.04
N VAL A 27 -6.66 -0.21 18.87
CA VAL A 27 -7.95 -0.33 18.19
C VAL A 27 -8.97 -0.95 19.12
N SER A 28 -10.13 -0.30 19.28
CA SER A 28 -11.24 -0.82 20.09
C SER A 28 -12.59 -0.33 19.57
N THR A 29 -13.67 -0.89 20.10
CA THR A 29 -15.03 -0.45 19.77
C THR A 29 -15.75 0.07 21.01
N PHE A 30 -16.62 1.05 20.83
CA PHE A 30 -17.52 1.52 21.89
C PHE A 30 -18.89 1.88 21.30
N GLU A 31 -19.90 1.93 22.18
CA GLU A 31 -21.27 2.29 21.81
C GLU A 31 -21.57 3.73 22.21
N ALA A 32 -22.17 4.50 21.31
CA ALA A 32 -22.73 5.82 21.60
C ALA A 32 -23.97 6.06 20.73
N ASP A 33 -25.05 6.56 21.34
CA ASP A 33 -26.32 6.83 20.64
C ASP A 33 -26.85 5.63 19.82
N GLY A 34 -26.72 4.43 20.38
CA GLY A 34 -27.14 3.18 19.72
C GLY A 34 -26.32 2.78 18.49
N ARG A 35 -25.13 3.36 18.29
CA ARG A 35 -24.20 3.05 17.20
C ARG A 35 -22.86 2.56 17.74
N THR A 36 -22.31 1.56 17.06
CA THR A 36 -20.92 1.12 17.28
C THR A 36 -19.94 2.05 16.56
N PHE A 37 -18.97 2.57 17.31
CA PHE A 37 -17.85 3.34 16.81
C PHE A 37 -16.55 2.55 16.94
N LEU A 38 -15.66 2.73 15.95
CA LEU A 38 -14.28 2.27 16.00
C LEU A 38 -13.42 3.39 16.59
N LYS A 39 -12.84 3.18 17.77
CA LYS A 39 -11.83 4.06 18.34
C LYS A 39 -10.45 3.61 17.87
N VAL A 40 -9.70 4.52 17.28
CA VAL A 40 -8.33 4.30 16.80
C VAL A 40 -7.41 5.31 17.49
N GLU A 41 -6.50 4.79 18.31
CA GLU A 41 -5.49 5.59 19.01
C GLU A 41 -4.44 6.12 18.02
N PRO A 42 -3.85 7.31 18.27
CA PRO A 42 -2.79 7.88 17.42
C PRO A 42 -1.60 6.94 17.19
N GLU A 43 -1.27 6.10 18.18
CA GLU A 43 -0.14 5.18 18.08
C GLU A 43 -0.38 4.09 17.02
N ALA A 44 -1.62 3.62 16.85
CA ALA A 44 -1.94 2.63 15.82
C ALA A 44 -1.67 3.20 14.40
N LEU A 45 -1.98 4.48 14.19
CA LEU A 45 -1.67 5.18 12.93
C LEU A 45 -0.18 5.40 12.73
N ARG A 46 0.56 5.70 13.81
CA ARG A 46 2.02 5.85 13.79
C ARG A 46 2.70 4.53 13.43
N THR A 47 2.32 3.43 14.07
CA THR A 47 2.84 2.09 13.75
C THR A 47 2.54 1.71 12.31
N LEU A 48 1.30 1.91 11.85
CA LEU A 48 0.92 1.63 10.47
C LEU A 48 1.76 2.43 9.46
N ALA A 49 1.95 3.73 9.70
CA ALA A 49 2.73 4.58 8.81
C ALA A 49 4.22 4.19 8.80
N ALA A 50 4.80 3.87 9.96
CA ALA A 50 6.19 3.44 10.06
C ALA A 50 6.44 2.12 9.30
N GLU A 51 5.57 1.13 9.51
CA GLU A 51 5.63 -0.16 8.82
C GLU A 51 5.47 0.01 7.30
N ALA A 52 4.50 0.82 6.86
CA ALA A 52 4.26 1.07 5.45
C ALA A 52 5.45 1.77 4.77
N MET A 53 6.07 2.75 5.43
CA MET A 53 7.22 3.48 4.90
C MET A 53 8.48 2.61 4.84
N HIS A 54 8.66 1.70 5.80
CA HIS A 54 9.68 0.67 5.72
C HIS A 54 9.41 -0.25 4.51
N ASP A 55 8.24 -0.88 4.46
CA ASP A 55 7.94 -1.90 3.45
C ASP A 55 7.99 -1.35 2.01
N ILE A 56 7.50 -0.13 1.77
CA ILE A 56 7.55 0.49 0.43
C ILE A 56 8.97 0.85 -0.02
N SER A 57 9.90 1.06 0.92
CA SER A 57 11.30 1.37 0.62
C SER A 57 12.13 0.13 0.26
N HIS A 58 11.69 -1.06 0.70
CA HIS A 58 12.44 -2.31 0.59
C HIS A 58 11.79 -3.36 -0.31
N TYR A 59 10.47 -3.31 -0.50
CA TYR A 59 9.73 -4.33 -1.25
C TYR A 59 8.97 -3.74 -2.45
N LEU A 60 8.76 -4.60 -3.45
CA LEU A 60 7.90 -4.32 -4.61
C LEU A 60 6.71 -5.27 -4.63
N ARG A 61 5.63 -4.82 -5.27
CA ARG A 61 4.47 -5.69 -5.52
C ARG A 61 4.85 -6.85 -6.44
N PRO A 62 4.33 -8.07 -6.20
CA PRO A 62 4.61 -9.22 -7.06
C PRO A 62 4.27 -8.98 -8.54
N ALA A 63 3.19 -8.25 -8.82
CA ALA A 63 2.79 -7.92 -10.18
C ALA A 63 3.87 -7.11 -10.94
N HIS A 64 4.58 -6.21 -10.25
CA HIS A 64 5.66 -5.43 -10.86
C HIS A 64 6.93 -6.28 -11.08
N LEU A 65 7.29 -7.11 -10.09
CA LEU A 65 8.40 -8.07 -10.25
C LEU A 65 8.17 -9.04 -11.42
N ALA A 66 6.93 -9.48 -11.60
CA ALA A 66 6.53 -10.32 -12.74
C ALA A 66 6.69 -9.60 -14.08
N GLN A 67 6.47 -8.28 -14.14
CA GLN A 67 6.74 -7.49 -15.36
C GLN A 67 8.23 -7.51 -15.71
N LEU A 68 9.11 -7.28 -14.73
CA LEU A 68 10.56 -7.35 -14.94
C LEU A 68 10.99 -8.75 -15.39
N ARG A 69 10.42 -9.81 -14.79
CA ARG A 69 10.71 -11.18 -15.20
C ARG A 69 10.32 -11.45 -16.65
N ARG A 70 9.14 -10.96 -17.09
CA ARG A 70 8.70 -11.12 -18.48
C ARG A 70 9.70 -10.52 -19.47
N ILE A 71 10.28 -9.34 -19.16
CA ILE A 71 11.31 -8.72 -20.02
C ILE A 71 12.52 -9.64 -20.18
N VAL A 72 12.95 -10.29 -19.10
CA VAL A 72 14.09 -11.22 -19.14
C VAL A 72 13.79 -12.43 -20.03
N ASP A 73 12.57 -12.95 -19.98
CA ASP A 73 12.13 -14.15 -20.73
C ASP A 73 11.75 -13.87 -22.18
N ASP A 74 11.44 -12.63 -22.52
CA ASP A 74 10.92 -12.25 -23.83
C ASP A 74 12.00 -12.40 -24.92
N PRO A 75 11.81 -13.25 -25.95
CA PRO A 75 12.76 -13.36 -27.06
C PRO A 75 12.87 -12.09 -27.92
N GLU A 76 11.86 -11.21 -27.91
CA GLU A 76 11.85 -9.96 -28.67
C GLU A 76 12.52 -8.80 -27.92
N ALA A 77 12.75 -8.93 -26.61
CA ALA A 77 13.42 -7.91 -25.81
C ALA A 77 14.90 -7.79 -26.17
N SER A 78 15.41 -6.55 -26.23
CA SER A 78 16.80 -6.30 -26.54
C SER A 78 17.73 -6.80 -25.43
N SER A 79 19.01 -7.00 -25.76
CA SER A 79 20.02 -7.34 -24.74
C SER A 79 20.10 -6.30 -23.62
N ASN A 80 19.87 -5.02 -23.94
CA ASN A 80 19.89 -3.94 -22.96
C ASN A 80 18.67 -3.99 -22.04
N ASP A 81 17.48 -4.29 -22.56
CA ASP A 81 16.27 -4.42 -21.74
C ASP A 81 16.44 -5.55 -20.73
N LYS A 82 16.96 -6.69 -21.18
CA LYS A 82 17.24 -7.85 -20.31
C LYS A 82 18.29 -7.53 -19.26
N PHE A 83 19.34 -6.81 -19.63
CA PHE A 83 20.40 -6.39 -18.72
C PHE A 83 19.83 -5.47 -17.61
N VAL A 84 19.08 -4.44 -17.99
CA VAL A 84 18.48 -3.49 -17.04
C VAL A 84 17.46 -4.20 -16.14
N ALA A 85 16.58 -5.03 -16.69
CA ALA A 85 15.59 -5.76 -15.90
C ALA A 85 16.24 -6.71 -14.88
N LEU A 86 17.32 -7.39 -15.27
CA LEU A 86 18.06 -8.26 -14.37
C LEU A 86 18.73 -7.46 -13.23
N ASP A 87 19.31 -6.31 -13.51
CA ASP A 87 19.93 -5.48 -12.48
C ASP A 87 18.90 -4.87 -11.53
N LEU A 88 17.71 -4.47 -12.01
CA LEU A 88 16.59 -4.07 -11.16
C LEU A 88 16.12 -5.21 -10.25
N LEU A 89 16.05 -6.45 -10.76
CA LEU A 89 15.70 -7.62 -9.96
C LEU A 89 16.76 -7.94 -8.88
N LYS A 90 18.05 -7.81 -9.20
CA LYS A 90 19.13 -7.94 -8.21
C LYS A 90 19.04 -6.87 -7.12
N ASN A 91 18.77 -5.62 -7.52
CA ASN A 91 18.60 -4.51 -6.59
C ASN A 91 17.41 -4.76 -5.65
N ALA A 92 16.28 -5.22 -6.18
CA ALA A 92 15.12 -5.59 -5.37
C ALA A 92 15.45 -6.70 -4.36
N ASN A 93 16.24 -7.71 -4.75
CA ASN A 93 16.68 -8.77 -3.85
C ASN A 93 17.61 -8.26 -2.73
N ILE A 94 18.50 -7.32 -3.03
CA ILE A 94 19.37 -6.68 -2.02
C ILE A 94 18.54 -5.82 -1.07
N ALA A 95 17.61 -5.02 -1.59
CA ALA A 95 16.77 -4.14 -0.81
C ALA A 95 15.86 -4.90 0.17
N ALA A 96 15.38 -6.08 -0.23
CA ALA A 96 14.55 -6.94 0.58
C ALA A 96 15.22 -7.45 1.88
N ALA A 97 16.54 -7.30 2.03
CA ALA A 97 17.23 -7.57 3.29
C ALA A 97 16.98 -6.51 4.38
N GLY A 98 16.33 -5.39 4.06
CA GLY A 98 15.95 -4.37 5.04
C GLY A 98 17.07 -3.42 5.47
N VAL A 99 18.23 -3.46 4.81
CA VAL A 99 19.39 -2.60 5.16
C VAL A 99 19.56 -1.43 4.19
N LEU A 100 19.58 -1.72 2.89
CA LEU A 100 19.70 -0.70 1.84
C LEU A 100 18.33 -0.48 1.22
N PRO A 101 17.88 0.78 1.04
CA PRO A 101 16.64 1.05 0.33
C PRO A 101 16.80 0.76 -1.18
N MET A 102 15.68 0.53 -1.86
CA MET A 102 15.68 0.24 -3.29
C MET A 102 16.23 1.38 -4.16
N CYS A 103 16.08 2.62 -3.71
CA CYS A 103 16.54 3.82 -4.39
C CYS A 103 17.21 4.75 -3.40
N GLN A 104 18.23 5.50 -3.84
CA GLN A 104 18.87 6.54 -3.02
C GLN A 104 17.92 7.71 -2.74
N ASP A 105 17.02 7.99 -3.68
CA ASP A 105 15.91 8.92 -3.48
C ASP A 105 14.73 8.12 -2.92
N THR A 106 14.52 8.22 -1.60
CA THR A 106 13.41 7.56 -0.91
C THR A 106 12.07 8.28 -1.09
N GLY A 107 12.06 9.40 -1.84
CA GLY A 107 10.86 10.11 -2.24
C GLY A 107 10.23 10.97 -1.15
N THR A 108 9.00 11.40 -1.42
CA THR A 108 8.17 12.18 -0.48
C THR A 108 7.11 11.28 0.14
N ALA A 109 6.94 11.34 1.45
CA ALA A 109 5.88 10.62 2.15
C ALA A 109 4.51 11.23 1.82
N ILE A 110 3.68 10.47 1.11
CA ILE A 110 2.30 10.87 0.77
C ILE A 110 1.32 9.93 1.48
N VAL A 111 0.37 10.50 2.21
CA VAL A 111 -0.69 9.75 2.91
C VAL A 111 -2.04 10.12 2.34
N MET A 112 -2.79 9.13 1.85
CA MET A 112 -4.20 9.27 1.47
C MET A 112 -5.05 8.54 2.50
N GLY A 113 -5.63 9.28 3.44
CA GLY A 113 -6.54 8.74 4.44
C GLY A 113 -8.01 8.87 4.03
N LYS A 114 -8.81 7.84 4.30
CA LYS A 114 -10.28 7.91 4.25
C LYS A 114 -10.83 7.55 5.63
N ARG A 115 -11.31 8.55 6.38
CA ARG A 115 -11.89 8.33 7.70
C ARG A 115 -13.41 8.18 7.59
N GLY A 116 -13.91 6.99 7.91
CA GLY A 116 -15.36 6.74 7.94
C GLY A 116 -16.06 7.50 9.06
N GLN A 117 -17.36 7.76 8.89
CA GLN A 117 -18.17 8.50 9.87
C GLN A 117 -18.23 7.87 11.28
N ASN A 118 -18.02 6.55 11.39
CA ASN A 118 -18.01 5.83 12.67
C ASN A 118 -16.60 5.57 13.20
N VAL A 119 -15.57 6.18 12.60
CA VAL A 119 -14.17 6.05 13.04
C VAL A 119 -13.78 7.28 13.83
N LEU A 120 -13.45 7.09 15.11
CA LEU A 120 -13.00 8.14 16.01
C LEU A 120 -11.48 8.06 16.20
N THR A 121 -10.80 9.15 15.87
CA THR A 121 -9.38 9.38 16.13
C THR A 121 -9.24 10.61 17.03
N GLU A 122 -8.16 10.68 17.81
CA GLU A 122 -7.79 11.92 18.52
C GLU A 122 -7.15 12.90 17.51
N GLY A 123 -8.00 13.70 16.85
CA GLY A 123 -7.62 14.64 15.79
C GLY A 123 -8.51 14.55 14.57
#